data_AF-A0A3D4D2E5-F1
#
_entry.id   AF-A0A3D4D2E5-F1
#
_cell.length_a   1.000
_cell.length_b   1.000
_cell.length_c   1.000
_cell.angle_alpha   90.00
_cell.angle_beta   90.00
_cell.angle_gamma   90.00
#
_symmetry.space_group_name_H-M   'P 1'
#
loop_
_entity.id
_entity.type
_entity.pdbx_description
1 polymer ?
#
loop_
_entity_poly.entity_id
_entity_poly.type
_entity_poly.pdbx_seq_one_letter_code
_entity_poly.pdbx_strand_id
1 'polypeptide(L)'
;MEVWIQQYDCSLKVVSEPSVEKCLELLRSHDWESELSSYEQALEGGRDRCPPGLQLIDGDRVLQVMPVRAGRAHYSYSCDHPLRLLAFLGASKTLNAWDVG
;
A
#
# COMPACT_ATOMS: atom_id res chain seq x y z
N MET A 1 3.55 5.20 -14.89
CA MET A 1 3.39 5.27 -13.43
C MET A 1 2.00 5.78 -13.07
N GLU A 2 1.28 5.00 -12.28
CA GLU A 2 0.01 5.37 -11.66
C GLU A 2 0.17 5.41 -10.15
N VAL A 3 -0.67 6.20 -9.47
CA VAL A 3 -0.68 6.27 -8.01
C VAL A 3 -2.10 6.14 -7.51
N TRP A 4 -2.37 5.16 -6.66
CA TRP A 4 -3.69 4.90 -6.11
C TRP A 4 -3.66 4.97 -4.57
N ILE A 5 -4.72 5.49 -3.97
CA ILE A 5 -4.97 5.39 -2.53
C ILE A 5 -5.92 4.21 -2.33
N GLN A 6 -5.45 3.18 -1.64
CA GLN A 6 -6.26 2.07 -1.14
C GLN A 6 -6.84 2.47 0.21
N GLN A 7 -8.17 2.45 0.30
CA GLN A 7 -8.91 2.76 1.52
C GLN A 7 -9.23 1.49 2.31
N TYR A 8 -9.63 1.66 3.57
CA TYR A 8 -9.94 0.55 4.49
C TYR A 8 -11.04 -0.39 3.98
N ASP A 9 -11.94 0.11 3.12
CA ASP A 9 -13.10 -0.59 2.58
C ASP A 9 -12.83 -1.29 1.23
N CYS A 10 -11.56 -1.43 0.87
CA CYS A 10 -11.07 -1.98 -0.40
C CYS A 10 -11.36 -1.12 -1.63
N SER A 11 -11.89 0.10 -1.47
CA SER A 11 -12.00 1.04 -2.58
C SER A 11 -10.63 1.62 -2.95
N LEU A 12 -10.50 1.98 -4.22
CA LEU A 12 -9.29 2.55 -4.80
C LEU A 12 -9.60 3.93 -5.36
N LYS A 13 -8.84 4.93 -4.93
CA LYS A 13 -8.91 6.30 -5.45
C LYS A 13 -7.67 6.60 -6.27
N VAL A 14 -7.87 6.88 -7.56
CA VAL A 14 -6.80 7.29 -8.47
C VAL A 14 -6.33 8.71 -8.13
N VAL A 15 -5.03 8.91 -8.05
CA VAL A 15 -4.40 10.22 -7.88
C VAL A 15 -4.15 10.83 -9.26
N SER A 16 -4.77 11.97 -9.54
CA SER A 16 -4.52 12.74 -10.76
C SER A 16 -3.11 13.32 -10.76
N GLU A 17 -2.47 13.33 -11.93
CA GLU A 17 -1.13 13.91 -12.14
C GLU A 17 -0.08 13.41 -11.14
N PRO A 18 0.20 12.09 -11.11
CA PRO A 18 1.08 11.50 -10.11
C PRO A 18 2.53 11.98 -10.25
N SER A 19 3.10 12.50 -9.16
CA SER A 19 4.53 12.77 -9.00
C SER A 19 5.04 12.25 -7.66
N VAL A 20 6.36 12.15 -7.51
CA VAL A 20 6.97 11.74 -6.23
C VAL A 20 6.66 12.74 -5.12
N GLU A 21 6.73 14.03 -5.43
CA GLU A 21 6.38 15.12 -4.51
C GLU A 21 4.93 15.00 -4.07
N LYS A 22 4.01 14.69 -5.00
CA LYS A 22 2.61 14.49 -4.67
C LYS A 22 2.40 13.26 -3.78
N CYS A 23 3.15 12.18 -4.00
CA CYS A 23 3.11 11.00 -3.14
C CYS A 23 3.56 11.34 -1.71
N LEU A 24 4.68 12.05 -1.57
CA LEU A 24 5.18 12.50 -0.26
C LEU A 24 4.23 13.47 0.43
N GLU A 25 3.57 14.35 -0.33
CA GLU A 25 2.51 15.22 0.17
C GLU A 25 1.34 14.38 0.71
N LEU A 26 0.84 13.42 -0.06
CA LEU A 26 -0.28 12.55 0.34
C LEU A 26 0.03 11.72 1.58
N LEU A 27 1.26 11.20 1.71
CA LEU A 27 1.69 10.49 2.92
C LEU A 27 1.63 11.37 4.18
N ARG A 28 1.69 12.70 4.03
CA ARG A 28 1.62 13.66 5.14
C ARG A 28 0.25 14.28 5.34
N SER A 29 -0.52 14.47 4.26
CA SER A 29 -1.75 15.28 4.26
C SER A 29 -3.03 14.47 4.19
N HIS A 30 -2.98 13.23 3.70
CA HIS A 30 -4.15 12.36 3.72
C HIS A 30 -4.42 11.87 5.16
N ASP A 31 -5.69 11.74 5.52
CA ASP A 31 -6.12 11.37 6.87
C ASP A 31 -5.97 9.86 7.12
N TRP A 32 -4.72 9.40 7.17
CA TRP A 32 -4.38 8.01 7.41
C TRP A 32 -4.81 7.53 8.80
N GLU A 33 -4.89 8.41 9.80
CA GLU A 33 -5.32 8.03 11.16
C GLU A 33 -6.80 7.65 11.19
N SER A 34 -7.65 8.36 10.43
CA SER A 34 -9.06 7.99 10.27
C SER A 34 -9.24 6.69 9.47
N GLU A 35 -8.48 6.52 8.38
CA GLU A 35 -8.46 5.28 7.59
C GLU A 35 -8.02 4.08 8.44
N LEU A 36 -6.96 4.23 9.25
CA LEU A 36 -6.47 3.19 10.15
C LEU A 36 -7.46 2.87 11.27
N SER A 37 -8.11 3.89 11.84
CA SER A 37 -9.15 3.67 12.86
C SER A 37 -10.34 2.91 12.28
N SER A 38 -10.75 3.22 11.05
CA SER A 38 -11.82 2.52 10.34
C SER A 38 -11.42 1.09 10.00
N TYR A 39 -10.16 0.88 9.60
CA TYR A 39 -9.59 -0.45 9.36
C TYR A 39 -9.55 -1.31 10.64
N GLU A 40 -9.15 -0.74 11.78
CA GLU A 40 -9.11 -1.44 13.07
C GLU A 40 -10.51 -1.78 13.59
N GLN A 41 -11.47 -0.85 13.50
CA GLN A 41 -12.87 -1.13 13.85
C GLN A 41 -13.48 -2.19 12.94
N ALA A 42 -13.19 -2.11 11.64
CA ALA A 42 -13.57 -3.16 10.71
C ALA A 42 -12.96 -4.47 11.22
N LEU A 43 -11.64 -4.52 11.51
CA LEU A 43 -10.89 -5.66 12.04
C LEU A 43 -11.60 -6.39 13.17
N GLU A 44 -11.99 -5.65 14.20
CA GLU A 44 -12.72 -6.18 15.34
C GLU A 44 -14.07 -6.81 14.95
N GLY A 45 -14.73 -6.28 13.92
CA GLY A 45 -16.01 -6.76 13.39
C GLY A 45 -15.95 -7.96 12.42
N GLY A 46 -14.79 -8.59 12.20
CA GLY A 46 -14.67 -9.85 11.42
C GLY A 46 -14.98 -9.81 9.91
N ARG A 47 -15.11 -8.63 9.30
CA ARG A 47 -15.24 -8.40 7.85
C ARG A 47 -13.96 -8.73 7.05
N ASP A 48 -14.02 -8.89 5.73
CA ASP A 48 -12.79 -8.86 4.91
C ASP A 48 -12.26 -7.43 4.81
N ARG A 49 -10.93 -7.25 4.76
CA ARG A 49 -10.31 -5.92 4.64
C ARG A 49 -8.93 -5.93 4.01
N CYS A 50 -8.60 -4.78 3.45
CA CYS A 50 -7.29 -4.44 2.93
C CYS A 50 -6.69 -3.32 3.80
N PRO A 51 -5.40 -3.39 4.17
CA PRO A 51 -4.74 -2.32 4.91
C PRO A 51 -4.73 -1.05 4.05
N PRO A 52 -5.11 0.13 4.58
CA PRO A 52 -5.06 1.36 3.82
C PRO A 52 -3.62 1.69 3.42
N GLY A 53 -3.44 2.29 2.25
CA GLY A 53 -2.10 2.60 1.77
C GLY A 53 -2.05 3.31 0.43
N LEU A 54 -0.88 3.85 0.11
CA LEU A 54 -0.55 4.46 -1.16
C LEU A 54 0.17 3.44 -2.04
N GLN A 55 -0.35 3.20 -3.24
CA GLN A 55 0.24 2.29 -4.22
C GLN A 55 0.84 3.11 -5.37
N LEU A 56 2.12 2.89 -5.66
CA LEU A 56 2.81 3.40 -6.84
C LEU A 56 2.99 2.22 -7.81
N ILE A 57 2.41 2.33 -8.99
CA ILE A 57 2.32 1.24 -9.96
C ILE A 57 3.08 1.66 -11.23
N ASP A 58 4.02 0.85 -11.67
CA ASP A 58 4.77 1.06 -12.90
C ASP A 58 4.90 -0.24 -13.72
N GLY A 59 3.85 -0.50 -14.51
CA GLY A 59 3.69 -1.76 -15.23
C GLY A 59 3.37 -2.89 -14.26
N ASP A 60 4.24 -3.89 -14.21
CA ASP A 60 4.15 -5.04 -13.30
C ASP A 60 4.75 -4.77 -11.91
N ARG A 61 5.39 -3.62 -11.71
CA ARG A 61 6.03 -3.24 -10.46
C ARG A 61 5.06 -2.45 -9.60
N VAL A 62 4.87 -2.87 -8.36
CA VAL A 62 4.01 -2.18 -7.39
C VAL A 62 4.80 -1.93 -6.12
N LEU A 63 4.90 -0.67 -5.73
CA LEU A 63 5.33 -0.26 -4.39
C LEU A 63 4.10 0.17 -3.61
N GLN A 64 3.77 -0.55 -2.56
CA GLN A 64 2.72 -0.20 -1.62
C GLN A 64 3.34 0.34 -0.34
N VAL A 65 2.97 1.56 0.05
CA VAL A 65 3.30 2.17 1.34
C VAL A 65 2.03 2.15 2.19
N MET A 66 2.05 1.45 3.31
CA MET A 66 0.93 1.31 4.24
C MET A 66 1.28 2.05 5.52
N PRO A 67 0.77 3.29 5.70
CA PRO A 67 0.94 4.02 6.94
C PRO A 67 0.43 3.19 8.13
N VAL A 68 1.10 3.32 9.26
CA VAL A 68 0.69 2.74 10.54
C VAL A 68 0.79 3.79 11.63
N ARG A 69 0.19 3.51 12.78
CA ARG A 69 0.14 4.43 13.93
C ARG A 69 1.52 4.97 14.29
N ALA A 70 1.52 6.20 14.80
CA ALA A 70 2.68 6.95 15.26
C ALA A 70 3.64 7.34 14.12
N GLY A 71 3.11 7.69 12.94
CA GLY A 71 3.88 8.25 11.83
C GLY A 71 4.83 7.26 11.15
N ARG A 72 4.66 5.95 11.40
CA ARG A 72 5.45 4.90 10.76
C ARG A 72 4.74 4.42 9.50
N ALA A 73 5.44 3.66 8.68
CA ALA A 73 4.83 2.95 7.57
C ALA A 73 5.47 1.58 7.36
N HIS A 74 4.66 0.63 6.88
CA HIS A 74 5.17 -0.57 6.23
C HIS A 74 5.26 -0.31 4.73
N TYR A 75 6.14 -1.02 4.06
CA TYR A 75 6.13 -1.04 2.61
C TYR A 75 6.32 -2.45 2.07
N SER A 76 5.70 -2.66 0.92
CA SER A 76 5.78 -3.89 0.15
C SER A 76 6.12 -3.51 -1.27
N TYR A 77 7.18 -4.10 -1.81
CA TYR A 77 7.50 -4.01 -3.22
C TYR A 77 7.27 -5.38 -3.87
N SER A 78 6.51 -5.40 -4.97
CA SER A 78 6.29 -6.58 -5.80
C SER A 78 6.56 -6.27 -7.26
N CYS A 79 6.98 -7.28 -8.02
CA CYS A 79 7.10 -7.23 -9.47
C CYS A 79 6.84 -8.60 -10.09
N ASP A 80 6.39 -8.64 -11.35
CA ASP A 80 6.24 -9.89 -12.08
C ASP A 80 7.60 -10.33 -12.62
N HIS A 81 8.38 -11.03 -11.79
CA HIS A 81 9.63 -11.58 -12.27
C HIS A 81 9.35 -12.72 -13.30
N PRO A 82 10.03 -12.75 -14.46
CA PRO A 82 9.87 -13.82 -15.47
C PRO A 82 10.28 -15.23 -14.99
N LEU A 83 10.71 -15.38 -13.73
CA LEU A 83 10.99 -16.68 -13.10
C LEU A 83 9.72 -17.32 -12.51
N ARG A 84 8.52 -16.86 -12.88
CA ARG A 84 7.22 -17.44 -12.48
C ARG A 84 7.07 -18.94 -12.80
N LEU A 85 7.89 -19.52 -13.68
CA LEU A 85 7.99 -20.98 -13.86
C LEU A 85 8.47 -21.71 -12.59
N LEU A 86 9.18 -21.03 -11.68
CA LEU A 86 9.56 -21.53 -10.35
C LEU A 86 8.63 -21.05 -9.23
N ALA A 87 7.62 -20.22 -9.52
CA ALA A 87 6.69 -19.73 -8.49
C ALA A 87 5.75 -20.82 -7.93
N PHE A 88 5.67 -22.00 -8.56
CA PHE A 88 5.15 -23.22 -7.94
C PHE A 88 5.91 -23.60 -6.64
N LEU A 89 7.10 -23.04 -6.42
CA LEU A 89 7.92 -23.21 -5.21
C LEU A 89 7.89 -21.98 -4.26
N GLY A 90 6.96 -21.02 -4.46
CA GLY A 90 6.70 -19.97 -3.47
C GLY A 90 7.60 -18.72 -3.53
N ALA A 91 8.25 -18.43 -4.66
CA ALA A 91 9.14 -17.27 -4.79
C ALA A 91 8.48 -16.05 -5.46
N SER A 92 7.49 -15.43 -4.81
CA SER A 92 7.27 -13.98 -4.99
C SER A 92 8.22 -13.25 -4.04
N LYS A 93 9.17 -12.46 -4.57
CA LYS A 93 9.99 -11.60 -3.70
C LYS A 93 9.16 -10.39 -3.27
N THR A 94 8.32 -10.59 -2.26
CA THR A 94 7.75 -9.50 -1.48
C THR A 94 8.85 -9.04 -0.53
N LEU A 95 9.51 -7.92 -0.83
CA LEU A 95 10.41 -7.29 0.13
C LEU A 95 9.55 -6.48 1.10
N ASN A 96 9.26 -7.07 2.25
CA ASN A 96 8.66 -6.37 3.37
C ASN A 96 9.79 -5.80 4.22
N ALA A 97 9.87 -4.49 4.34
CA ALA A 97 10.78 -3.87 5.29
C ALA A 97 10.06 -2.81 6.12
N TRP A 98 10.58 -2.64 7.32
CA TRP A 98 9.95 -1.96 8.43
C TRP A 98 10.89 -0.83 8.84
N ASP A 99 10.29 0.30 9.21
CA ASP A 99 10.94 1.54 9.67
C ASP A 99 11.23 2.56 8.55
N VAL A 100 10.28 3.48 8.38
CA VAL A 100 10.52 4.84 7.90
C VAL A 100 10.04 5.73 9.04
N GLY A 101 10.97 6.20 9.85
CA GLY A 101 10.77 7.13 10.97
C GLY A 101 11.62 8.36 10.81
#